data_AF-A0ABD3M1D4-F1
#
_entry.id   AF-A0ABD3M1D4-F1
#
_cell.length_a   1.000
_cell.length_b   1.000
_cell.length_c   1.000
_cell.angle_alpha   90.00
_cell.angle_beta   90.00
_cell.angle_gamma   90.00
#
_symmetry.space_group_name_H-M   'P 1'
#
loop_
_entity.id
_entity.type
_entity.pdbx_description
1 polymer ?
#
loop_
_entity_poly.entity_id
_entity_poly.type
_entity_poly.pdbx_seq_one_letter_code
_entity_poly.pdbx_strand_id
1 'polypeptide(L)'
;MLIKASGNRLVELRAMGKAINKAVTIAEILKRKMPLHQVTTLSSCEIINVYEPLEEGLDIVVNQHYVSCLTITLSTDSSAINIHDIGYQPPLSLHEIQPGDFNTRSGMIAAT
;
A
#
# COMPACT_ATOMS: atom_id res chain seq x y z
N MET A 1 3.08 8.16 -3.21
CA MET A 1 2.86 6.73 -2.93
C MET A 1 4.03 5.98 -3.50
N LEU A 2 4.71 5.18 -2.67
CA LEU A 2 5.83 4.34 -3.12
C LEU A 2 5.36 2.88 -3.15
N ILE A 3 5.77 2.15 -4.18
CA ILE A 3 5.50 0.72 -4.35
C ILE A 3 6.85 0.02 -4.33
N LYS A 4 7.04 -0.91 -3.39
CA LYS A 4 8.23 -1.76 -3.33
C LYS A 4 7.82 -3.20 -3.61
N ALA A 5 8.36 -3.78 -4.67
CA ALA A 5 8.33 -5.22 -4.93
C ALA A 5 9.63 -5.80 -4.37
N SER A 6 9.54 -6.59 -3.30
CA SER A 6 10.64 -7.46 -2.87
C SER A 6 10.46 -8.79 -3.60
N GLY A 7 11.49 -9.59 -3.87
CA GLY A 7 11.40 -10.85 -4.66
C GLY A 7 10.42 -11.93 -4.17
N ASN A 8 9.59 -11.63 -3.16
CA ASN A 8 8.46 -12.41 -2.69
C ASN A 8 7.14 -11.90 -3.30
N ARG A 9 6.08 -12.70 -3.23
CA ARG A 9 4.73 -12.39 -3.72
C ARG A 9 3.99 -11.33 -2.87
N LEU A 10 4.73 -10.32 -2.42
CA LEU A 10 4.36 -9.27 -1.46
C LEU A 10 4.56 -7.89 -2.09
N VAL A 11 3.58 -7.03 -1.91
CA VAL A 11 3.60 -5.64 -2.33
C VAL A 11 3.28 -4.74 -1.14
N GLU A 12 4.07 -3.69 -0.96
CA GLU A 12 3.84 -2.68 0.07
C GLU A 12 3.44 -1.34 -0.57
N LEU A 13 2.30 -0.80 -0.14
CA LEU A 13 1.78 0.49 -0.55
C LEU A 13 1.94 1.47 0.61
N ARG A 14 2.85 2.44 0.47
CA ARG A 14 3.09 3.48 1.48
C ARG A 14 2.57 4.83 1.01
N ALA A 15 1.77 5.48 1.85
CA ALA A 15 1.15 6.75 1.54
C ALA A 15 1.02 7.67 2.76
N MET A 16 1.01 8.97 2.48
CA MET A 16 0.95 10.04 3.48
C MET A 16 -0.05 11.11 3.02
N GLY A 17 -0.73 11.74 3.98
CA GLY A 17 -1.67 12.83 3.72
C GLY A 17 -2.69 12.50 2.62
N LYS A 18 -2.83 13.38 1.61
CA LYS A 18 -3.79 13.21 0.51
C LYS A 18 -3.59 11.94 -0.33
N ALA A 19 -2.39 11.34 -0.30
CA ALA A 19 -2.11 10.10 -1.05
C ALA A 19 -2.71 8.86 -0.39
N ILE A 20 -3.11 8.93 0.89
CA ILE A 20 -3.70 7.79 1.63
C ILE A 20 -4.94 7.26 0.90
N ASN A 21 -5.84 8.15 0.50
CA ASN A 21 -7.05 7.77 -0.24
C ASN A 21 -6.71 6.99 -1.52
N LYS A 22 -5.66 7.40 -2.24
CA LYS A 22 -5.23 6.71 -3.47
C LYS A 22 -4.67 5.32 -3.19
N ALA A 23 -3.89 5.16 -2.13
CA ALA A 23 -3.34 3.86 -1.75
C ALA A 23 -4.45 2.88 -1.34
N VAL A 24 -5.46 3.35 -0.60
CA VAL A 24 -6.65 2.54 -0.26
C VAL A 24 -7.40 2.15 -1.53
N THR A 25 -7.68 3.09 -2.43
CA THR A 25 -8.36 2.78 -3.70
C THR A 25 -7.61 1.73 -4.50
N ILE A 26 -6.28 1.83 -4.60
CA ILE A 26 -5.46 0.86 -5.31
C ILE A 26 -5.52 -0.51 -4.63
N ALA A 27 -5.38 -0.59 -3.31
CA ALA A 27 -5.50 -1.84 -2.56
C ALA A 27 -6.86 -2.50 -2.78
N GLU A 28 -7.93 -1.71 -2.73
CA GLU A 28 -9.31 -2.17 -2.96
C GLU A 28 -9.55 -2.69 -4.38
N ILE A 29 -8.91 -2.09 -5.39
CA ILE A 29 -8.95 -2.59 -6.76
C ILE A 29 -8.18 -3.92 -6.88
N LEU A 30 -6.98 -4.00 -6.28
CA LEU A 30 -6.14 -5.20 -6.34
C LEU A 30 -6.82 -6.40 -5.66
N LYS A 31 -7.43 -6.20 -4.49
CA LYS A 31 -8.20 -7.26 -3.79
C LYS A 31 -9.38 -7.78 -4.60
N ARG A 32 -9.98 -6.95 -5.47
CA ARG A 32 -11.02 -7.39 -6.40
C ARG A 32 -10.47 -8.17 -7.59
N LYS A 33 -9.16 -8.16 -7.86
CA LYS A 33 -8.58 -8.86 -9.03
C LYS A 33 -8.04 -10.24 -8.69
N MET A 34 -7.59 -10.44 -7.46
CA MET A 34 -7.02 -11.71 -6.99
C MET A 34 -7.15 -11.82 -5.46
N PRO A 35 -7.13 -13.05 -4.91
CA PRO A 35 -7.17 -13.23 -3.46
C PRO A 35 -5.87 -12.74 -2.84
N LEU A 36 -5.97 -11.70 -1.99
CA LEU A 36 -4.82 -11.10 -1.31
C LEU A 36 -5.04 -11.04 0.19
N HIS A 37 -4.09 -11.57 0.94
CA HIS A 37 -3.94 -11.27 2.35
C HIS A 37 -3.46 -9.83 2.50
N GLN A 38 -3.99 -9.13 3.51
CA GLN A 38 -3.64 -7.73 3.76
C GLN A 38 -3.24 -7.53 5.21
N VAL A 39 -2.27 -6.65 5.45
CA VAL A 39 -2.03 -6.03 6.76
C VAL A 39 -1.95 -4.53 6.56
N THR A 40 -2.73 -3.78 7.34
CA THR A 40 -2.74 -2.32 7.31
C THR A 40 -2.19 -1.75 8.61
N THR A 41 -1.17 -0.92 8.52
CA THR A 41 -0.58 -0.22 9.66
C THR A 41 -0.69 1.29 9.52
N LEU A 42 -0.97 1.95 10.63
CA LEU A 42 -1.03 3.41 10.75
C LEU A 42 0.17 3.89 11.54
N SER A 43 0.73 5.02 11.11
CA SER A 43 1.84 5.68 11.79
C SER A 43 1.77 7.19 11.59
N SER A 44 2.58 7.93 12.32
CA SER A 44 2.82 9.36 12.09
C SER A 44 4.23 9.51 11.56
N CYS A 45 4.40 10.25 10.46
CA CYS A 45 5.72 10.60 9.95
C CYS A 45 5.97 12.09 10.20
N GLU A 46 7.17 12.42 10.67
CA GLU A 46 7.62 13.80 10.80
C GLU A 46 8.05 14.36 9.44
N ILE A 47 7.61 15.58 9.13
CA ILE A 47 8.07 16.37 8.00
C ILE A 47 8.73 17.63 8.55
N ILE A 48 9.99 17.83 8.16
CA ILE A 48 10.79 19.00 8.51
C ILE A 48 10.93 19.86 7.26
N ASN A 49 10.29 21.04 7.29
CA ASN A 49 10.44 22.05 6.25
C ASN A 49 11.47 23.08 6.70
N VAL A 50 12.40 23.41 5.81
CA VAL A 50 13.43 24.43 6.05
C VAL A 50 13.22 25.54 5.01
N TYR A 51 13.10 26.78 5.46
CA TYR A 51 12.87 27.94 4.60
C TYR A 51 14.04 28.90 4.71
N GLU A 52 14.59 29.27 3.55
CA GLU A 52 15.62 30.30 3.45
C GLU A 52 15.03 31.69 3.72
N PRO A 53 15.75 32.56 4.44
CA PRO A 53 15.30 33.92 4.67
C PRO A 53 15.29 34.75 3.38
N LEU A 54 14.30 35.63 3.25
CA LEU A 54 14.16 36.50 2.08
C LEU A 54 15.11 37.72 2.11
N GLU A 55 15.66 38.05 3.27
CA GLU A 55 16.55 39.19 3.47
C GLU A 55 17.88 38.74 4.11
N GLU A 56 18.99 39.37 3.72
CA GLU A 56 20.31 39.07 4.29
C GLU A 56 20.36 39.44 5.78
N GLY A 57 20.76 38.48 6.63
CA GLY A 57 20.91 38.66 8.08
C GLY A 57 19.75 38.11 8.94
N LEU A 58 18.73 37.50 8.32
CA LEU A 58 17.66 36.79 9.04
C LEU A 58 17.98 35.31 9.26
N ASP A 59 17.37 34.72 10.29
CA ASP A 59 17.55 33.32 10.65
C ASP A 59 16.73 32.37 9.74
N ILE A 60 17.28 31.18 9.51
CA ILE A 60 16.59 30.09 8.81
C ILE A 60 15.37 29.65 9.61
N VAL A 61 14.22 29.54 8.94
CA VAL A 61 12.98 29.09 9.60
C VAL A 61 12.83 27.59 9.41
N VAL A 62 12.72 26.86 10.51
CA VAL A 62 12.44 25.41 10.53
C VAL A 62 11.01 25.18 11.04
N ASN A 63 10.21 24.47 10.24
CA ASN A 63 8.86 24.07 10.63
C ASN A 63 8.75 22.54 10.64
N GLN A 64 8.40 21.98 11.79
CA GLN A 64 8.18 20.55 11.97
C GLN A 64 6.69 20.29 12.15
N HIS A 65 6.15 19.36 11.37
CA HIS A 65 4.78 18.90 11.52
C HIS A 65 4.68 17.41 11.27
N TYR A 66 3.71 16.77 11.92
CA TYR A 66 3.44 15.35 11.74
C TYR A 66 2.32 15.15 10.73
N VAL A 67 2.52 14.20 9.82
CA VAL A 67 1.47 13.74 8.90
C VAL A 67 1.13 12.29 9.18
N SER A 68 -0.14 11.94 9.01
CA SER A 68 -0.57 10.56 9.05
C SER A 68 0.03 9.77 7.89
N CYS A 69 0.44 8.55 8.19
CA CYS A 69 1.06 7.60 7.30
C CYS A 69 0.30 6.27 7.34
N LEU A 70 0.01 5.74 6.17
CA LEU A 70 -0.63 4.45 5.97
C LEU A 70 0.33 3.54 5.21
N THR A 71 0.50 2.32 5.72
CA THR A 71 1.17 1.24 5.00
C THR A 71 0.20 0.09 4.84
N ILE A 72 -0.08 -0.29 3.59
CA ILE A 72 -0.86 -1.48 3.25
C ILE A 72 0.08 -2.50 2.65
N THR A 73 0.22 -3.64 3.30
CA THR A 73 0.97 -4.79 2.79
C THR A 73 -0.01 -5.80 2.22
N LEU A 74 0.20 -6.23 0.98
CA LEU A 74 -0.63 -7.20 0.26
C LEU A 74 0.21 -8.40 -0.14
N SER A 75 -0.31 -9.61 -0.01
CA SER A 75 0.37 -10.84 -0.42
C SER A 75 -0.60 -11.87 -0.98
N THR A 76 -0.19 -12.61 -2.02
CA THR A 76 -0.92 -13.82 -2.47
C THR A 76 -0.60 -15.06 -1.65
N ASP A 77 0.39 -14.98 -0.76
CA ASP A 77 0.87 -16.06 0.10
C ASP A 77 0.69 -15.67 1.57
N SER A 78 -0.02 -16.50 2.33
CA SER A 78 -0.29 -16.30 3.76
C SER A 78 0.96 -16.46 4.63
N SER A 79 1.96 -17.21 4.17
CA SER A 79 3.21 -17.40 4.94
C SER A 79 4.11 -16.16 4.92
N ALA A 80 3.92 -15.29 3.92
CA ALA A 80 4.67 -14.05 3.77
C ALA A 80 4.07 -12.88 4.56
N ILE A 81 2.98 -13.10 5.30
CA ILE A 81 2.26 -12.04 6.04
C ILE A 81 1.88 -12.52 7.44
N ASN A 82 1.90 -11.61 8.41
CA ASN A 82 1.49 -11.95 9.78
C ASN A 82 -0.04 -11.95 9.89
N ILE A 83 -0.65 -13.14 9.90
CA ILE A 83 -2.10 -13.31 10.02
C ILE A 83 -2.65 -13.00 11.43
N HIS A 84 -1.78 -12.85 12.42
CA HIS A 84 -2.14 -12.49 13.79
C HIS A 84 -1.96 -10.99 14.07
N ASP A 85 -1.56 -10.21 13.07
CA ASP A 85 -1.45 -8.76 13.19
C ASP A 85 -2.84 -8.12 13.40
N ILE A 86 -2.93 -7.08 14.22
CA ILE A 86 -4.18 -6.36 14.49
C ILE A 86 -4.77 -5.72 13.23
N GLY A 87 -3.91 -5.38 12.26
CA GLY A 87 -4.29 -4.80 10.97
C GLY A 87 -4.57 -5.83 9.89
N TYR A 88 -4.54 -7.12 10.21
CA TYR A 88 -4.73 -8.19 9.24
C TYR A 88 -6.16 -8.27 8.71
N GLN A 89 -6.30 -8.53 7.41
CA GLN A 89 -7.55 -8.86 6.75
C GLN A 89 -7.34 -10.06 5.82
N PRO A 90 -8.25 -11.06 5.85
CA PRO A 90 -8.18 -12.19 4.94
C PRO A 90 -8.53 -11.80 3.49
N PRO A 91 -8.18 -12.65 2.51
CA PRO A 91 -8.60 -12.47 1.12
C PRO A 91 -10.12 -12.39 1.00
N LEU A 92 -10.59 -11.60 0.03
CA LEU A 92 -12.00 -11.58 -0.37
C LEU A 92 -12.43 -12.97 -0.84
N SER A 93 -13.71 -13.29 -0.67
CA SER A 93 -14.26 -14.54 -1.17
C SER A 93 -14.25 -14.56 -2.70
N LEU A 94 -14.20 -15.75 -3.32
CA LEU A 94 -14.11 -15.87 -4.78
C LEU A 94 -15.30 -15.23 -5.51
N HIS A 95 -16.46 -15.13 -4.88
CA HIS A 95 -17.65 -14.47 -5.44
C HIS A 95 -17.52 -12.94 -5.48
N GLU A 96 -16.73 -12.36 -4.59
CA GLU A 96 -16.50 -10.91 -4.51
C GLU A 96 -15.36 -10.44 -5.43
N ILE A 97 -14.54 -11.39 -5.91
CA ILE A 97 -13.43 -11.14 -6.82
C ILE A 97 -13.96 -11.07 -8.26
N GLN A 98 -13.53 -10.05 -8.99
CA GLN A 98 -13.82 -9.78 -10.39
C GLN A 98 -12.51 -9.75 -11.21
N PRO A 99 -11.98 -10.92 -11.62
CA PRO A 99 -10.68 -11.03 -12.26
C PRO A 99 -10.59 -10.22 -13.56
N GLY A 100 -11.69 -10.08 -14.31
CA GLY A 100 -11.66 -9.55 -15.67
C GLY A 100 -10.76 -10.41 -16.57
N ASP A 101 -10.03 -9.78 -17.50
CA ASP A 101 -9.17 -10.47 -18.49
C ASP A 101 -7.93 -11.19 -17.92
N PHE A 102 -7.70 -11.13 -16.60
CA PHE A 102 -6.57 -11.81 -15.97
C PHE A 102 -6.63 -13.36 -16.10
N ASN A 103 -7.80 -13.93 -16.41
CA ASN A 103 -8.00 -15.39 -16.44
C ASN A 103 -7.73 -16.05 -17.81
N THR A 104 -7.39 -15.30 -18.86
CA THR A 104 -7.35 -15.82 -20.24
C THR A 104 -6.11 -16.68 -20.56
N ARG A 105 -5.18 -16.88 -19.62
CA ARG A 105 -3.94 -17.69 -19.88
C ARG A 105 -3.88 -19.04 -19.18
N SER A 106 -4.66 -19.27 -18.13
CA SER A 106 -4.60 -20.56 -17.40
C SER A 106 -5.54 -21.63 -17.98
N GLY A 107 -6.53 -21.26 -18.78
CA GLY A 107 -7.51 -22.19 -19.37
C GLY A 107 -7.06 -22.90 -20.65
N MET A 108 -5.89 -22.57 -21.22
CA MET A 108 -5.48 -23.06 -22.55
C MET A 108 -4.49 -24.24 -22.50
N ILE A 109 -4.09 -24.71 -21.32
CA ILE A 109 -3.12 -25.81 -21.14
C ILE A 109 -3.74 -27.16 -20.72
N ALA A 110 -5.06 -27.27 -20.66
CA ALA A 110 -5.76 -28.48 -20.21
C ALA A 110 -6.46 -29.28 -21.33
N ALA A 111 -6.00 -29.16 -22.57
CA ALA A 111 -6.50 -29.95 -23.71
C ALA A 111 -5.34 -30.44 -24.59
N THR A 112 -4.65 -31.48 -24.14
CA THR A 112 -3.88 -32.42 -24.98
C THR A 112 -3.82 -33.77 -24.29
#